data_AF-A0A813KC14-F1
#
_entry.id   AF-A0A813KC14-F1
#
_cell.length_a   1.000
_cell.length_b   1.000
_cell.length_c   1.000
_cell.angle_alpha   90.00
_cell.angle_beta   90.00
_cell.angle_gamma   90.00
#
_symmetry.space_group_name_H-M   'P 1'
#
loop_
_entity.id
_entity.type
_entity.pdbx_description
1 polymer ?
#
loop_
_entity_poly.entity_id
_entity_poly.type
_entity_poly.pdbx_seq_one_letter_code
_entity_poly.pdbx_strand_id
1 'polypeptide(L)'
;MAYPQIRKAKKRNSLTRPPSAKNDAALVKTLESIKAGSLRYQKGHIAPWLDEDGVTVIWSQTRIWTAKAVMSQAFETFMGAIIVFNLFLMVFETDQDAGCYPLPDGTEFEQCATRADLVGWLQIANVLLLVLYTLEVIARTYVERMAIFSNYWNILDYAIVGMGWLTMVVENFVNLSFLRIFRIARLLRAARVLISIREFYLLMTGVVSSMRAVFFGALLLLTVTTLWAIVAVQIVHPVNASIQYTYCERCNQ
;
A
#
# COMPACT_ATOMS: atom_id res chain seq x y z
N MET A 1 51.27 1.54 44.83
CA MET A 1 50.83 2.24 46.05
C MET A 1 49.31 2.33 46.02
N ALA A 2 48.68 1.54 46.89
CA ALA A 2 47.23 1.49 47.09
C ALA A 2 46.86 2.36 48.31
N TYR A 3 45.73 3.06 48.28
CA TYR A 3 45.02 3.58 49.46
C TYR A 3 43.47 3.53 49.21
N PRO A 4 42.62 3.43 50.26
CA PRO A 4 41.48 2.51 50.32
C PRO A 4 40.08 3.13 50.60
N GLN A 5 39.04 2.29 50.44
CA GLN A 5 37.83 2.07 51.27
C GLN A 5 36.75 3.17 51.52
N ILE A 6 35.62 2.98 50.82
CA ILE A 6 34.18 2.97 51.19
C ILE A 6 33.74 3.38 52.63
N ARG A 7 32.71 4.26 52.74
CA ARG A 7 31.45 4.23 53.56
C ARG A 7 30.82 5.65 53.61
N LYS A 8 29.52 5.96 53.60
CA LYS A 8 28.26 5.32 54.06
C LYS A 8 27.02 6.05 53.45
N ALA A 9 25.89 5.33 53.41
CA ALA A 9 24.56 5.75 52.93
C ALA A 9 23.80 6.73 53.86
N LYS A 10 22.86 7.52 53.31
CA LYS A 10 21.80 8.23 54.06
C LYS A 10 20.42 8.20 53.37
N LYS A 11 19.55 7.36 53.95
CA LYS A 11 18.08 7.36 54.11
C LYS A 11 17.16 8.11 53.12
N ARG A 12 16.26 7.31 52.52
CA ARG A 12 15.02 7.65 51.78
C ARG A 12 13.89 8.02 52.76
N ASN A 13 13.16 9.12 52.52
CA ASN A 13 11.87 9.43 53.14
C ASN A 13 10.82 9.57 52.03
N SER A 14 9.62 9.04 52.29
CA SER A 14 8.58 8.79 51.30
C SER A 14 7.25 9.47 51.65
N LEU A 15 6.53 9.88 50.60
CA LEU A 15 5.07 10.04 50.47
C LEU A 15 4.39 11.35 50.94
N THR A 16 4.30 12.31 50.02
CA THR A 16 3.05 13.00 49.69
C THR A 16 2.67 12.59 48.26
N ARG A 17 1.49 11.98 48.07
CA ARG A 17 1.04 11.41 46.79
C ARG A 17 0.77 12.50 45.74
N PRO A 18 1.39 12.47 44.54
CA PRO A 18 0.89 13.18 43.37
C PRO A 18 -0.11 12.29 42.59
N PRO A 19 -0.88 12.86 41.64
CA PRO A 19 -1.91 12.15 40.90
C PRO A 19 -1.30 10.99 40.09
N SER A 20 -2.14 9.99 39.79
CA SER A 20 -1.76 8.68 39.23
C SER A 20 -0.83 8.76 38.00
N ALA A 21 0.48 8.72 38.25
CA ALA A 21 1.53 8.62 37.24
C ALA A 21 1.36 7.41 36.29
N LYS A 22 0.56 6.40 36.67
CA LYS A 22 0.22 5.27 35.81
C LYS A 22 -0.70 5.66 34.65
N ASN A 23 -1.65 6.57 34.88
CA ASN A 23 -2.58 7.01 33.83
C ASN A 23 -1.89 7.99 32.90
N ASP A 24 -1.02 8.87 33.42
CA ASP A 24 -0.24 9.79 32.59
C ASP A 24 0.82 9.06 31.77
N ALA A 25 1.50 8.06 32.35
CA ALA A 25 2.43 7.23 31.58
C ALA A 25 1.71 6.40 30.51
N ALA A 26 0.52 5.86 30.81
CA ALA A 26 -0.30 5.16 29.82
C ALA A 26 -0.82 6.12 28.74
N LEU A 27 -1.30 7.31 29.11
CA LEU A 27 -1.80 8.34 28.20
C LEU A 27 -0.68 8.90 27.33
N VAL A 28 0.50 9.16 27.89
CA VAL A 28 1.70 9.58 27.16
C VAL A 28 2.18 8.46 26.24
N LYS A 29 2.15 7.20 26.66
CA LYS A 29 2.48 6.05 25.80
C LYS A 29 1.45 5.86 24.67
N THR A 30 0.18 6.15 24.94
CA THR A 30 -0.90 6.11 23.95
C THR A 30 -0.79 7.30 22.99
N LEU A 31 -0.51 8.51 23.49
CA LEU A 31 -0.24 9.72 22.70
C LEU A 31 1.05 9.59 21.89
N GLU A 32 2.09 8.94 22.39
CA GLU A 32 3.30 8.59 21.64
C GLU A 32 3.02 7.56 20.55
N SER A 33 2.12 6.60 20.82
CA SER A 33 1.66 5.63 19.81
C SER A 33 0.78 6.26 18.72
N ILE A 34 0.02 7.31 19.05
CA ILE A 34 -0.79 8.12 18.10
C ILE A 34 0.11 9.11 17.34
N LYS A 35 1.15 9.66 17.97
CA LYS A 35 2.18 10.54 17.38
C LYS A 35 3.23 9.77 16.56
N ALA A 36 3.12 8.43 16.50
CA ALA A 36 3.93 7.51 15.69
C ALA A 36 3.30 7.24 14.31
N GLY A 37 2.80 8.28 13.65
CA GLY A 37 1.95 8.17 12.45
C GLY A 37 2.68 8.21 11.10
N SER A 38 4.01 8.05 11.04
CA SER A 38 4.71 7.86 9.77
C SER A 38 5.11 6.38 9.68
N LEU A 39 4.42 5.64 8.81
CA LEU A 39 4.50 4.18 8.68
C LEU A 39 5.73 3.70 7.92
N ARG A 40 6.49 4.63 7.35
CA ARG A 40 7.64 4.30 6.52
C ARG A 40 8.94 4.11 7.30
N TYR A 41 8.96 4.49 8.58
CA TYR A 41 10.13 4.39 9.44
C TYR A 41 9.76 3.95 10.86
N GLN A 42 10.25 2.78 11.28
CA GLN A 42 10.01 2.21 12.59
C GLN A 42 10.81 2.99 13.66
N LYS A 43 10.12 3.58 14.64
CA LYS A 43 10.73 4.47 15.65
C LYS A 43 11.59 3.66 16.63
N GLY A 44 12.89 3.58 16.33
CA GLY A 44 13.93 2.93 17.14
C GLY A 44 15.36 3.27 16.73
N HIS A 45 15.55 3.90 15.56
CA HIS A 45 16.86 4.36 15.13
C HIS A 45 17.20 5.74 15.72
N ILE A 46 18.39 5.84 16.31
CA ILE A 46 19.14 7.08 16.46
C ILE A 46 18.99 7.85 15.14
N ALA A 47 18.70 9.15 15.21
CA ALA A 47 18.44 9.92 14.00
C ALA A 47 19.60 9.70 13.00
N PRO A 48 19.32 9.29 11.75
CA PRO A 48 20.31 8.68 10.85
C PRO A 48 21.46 9.62 10.41
N TRP A 49 21.39 10.88 10.82
CA TRP A 49 22.42 11.90 10.63
C TRP A 49 23.33 12.09 11.85
N LEU A 50 23.08 11.39 12.95
CA LEU A 50 23.94 11.34 14.14
C LEU A 50 24.74 10.03 14.17
N ASP A 51 25.94 10.11 14.72
CA ASP A 51 26.85 8.97 14.94
C ASP A 51 26.40 8.09 16.12
N GLU A 52 27.03 6.93 16.32
CA GLU A 52 26.72 6.01 17.43
C GLU A 52 26.83 6.68 18.81
N ASP A 53 27.68 7.70 18.93
CA ASP A 53 27.85 8.51 20.14
C ASP A 53 26.74 9.57 20.35
N GLY A 54 25.88 9.82 19.36
CA GLY A 54 24.78 10.78 19.43
C GLY A 54 25.21 12.26 19.49
N VAL A 55 26.47 12.58 19.21
CA VAL A 55 27.03 13.95 19.32
C VAL A 55 27.50 14.51 17.97
N THR A 56 28.11 13.71 17.11
CA THR A 56 28.66 14.15 15.81
C THR A 56 27.61 14.08 14.70
N VAL A 57 27.56 15.12 13.87
CA VAL A 57 26.61 15.23 12.73
C VAL A 57 27.34 14.85 11.45
N ILE A 58 26.89 13.78 10.79
CA ILE A 58 27.57 13.19 9.63
C ILE A 58 27.04 13.79 8.31
N TRP A 59 25.82 14.34 8.32
CA TRP A 59 25.12 14.79 7.11
C TRP A 59 25.23 16.30 6.89
N SER A 60 25.12 16.74 5.63
CA SER A 60 25.03 18.17 5.29
C SER A 60 23.73 18.80 5.81
N GLN A 61 23.75 20.11 6.09
CA GLN A 61 22.59 20.84 6.62
C GLN A 61 21.37 20.76 5.68
N THR A 62 21.60 20.81 4.36
CA THR A 62 20.54 20.64 3.35
C THR A 62 19.87 19.27 3.46
N ARG A 63 20.67 18.21 3.65
CA ARG A 63 20.16 16.84 3.80
C ARG A 63 19.39 16.64 5.10
N ILE A 64 19.83 17.27 6.19
CA ILE A 64 19.13 17.22 7.48
C ILE A 64 17.79 17.95 7.40
N TRP A 65 17.74 19.11 6.73
CA TRP A 65 16.50 19.86 6.56
C TRP A 65 15.50 19.08 5.69
N THR A 66 15.96 18.54 4.56
CA THR A 66 15.12 17.69 3.69
C THR A 66 14.65 16.43 4.43
N ALA A 67 15.52 15.78 5.22
CA ALA A 67 15.13 14.63 6.03
C ALA A 67 14.06 14.99 7.06
N LYS A 68 14.21 16.11 7.77
CA LYS A 68 13.20 16.60 8.72
C LYS A 68 11.87 16.92 8.04
N ALA A 69 11.90 17.50 6.83
CA ALA A 69 10.70 17.82 6.07
C ALA A 69 9.98 16.56 5.57
N VAL A 70 10.70 15.68 4.87
CA VAL A 70 10.15 14.46 4.25
C VAL A 70 9.71 13.44 5.29
N MET A 71 10.45 13.32 6.41
CA MET A 71 10.10 12.42 7.51
C MET A 71 9.07 13.04 8.48
N SER A 72 8.57 14.25 8.19
CA SER A 72 7.55 14.87 9.04
C SER A 72 6.18 14.20 8.88
N GLN A 73 5.45 14.11 9.99
CA GLN A 73 4.07 13.61 9.98
C GLN A 73 3.16 14.42 9.05
N ALA A 74 3.38 15.74 8.99
CA ALA A 74 2.60 16.64 8.17
C ALA A 74 2.80 16.35 6.67
N PHE A 75 4.05 16.10 6.25
CA PHE A 75 4.36 15.73 4.87
C PHE A 75 3.72 14.40 4.47
N GLU A 76 3.82 13.37 5.31
CA GLU A 76 3.18 12.07 5.04
C GLU A 76 1.65 12.20 4.97
N THR A 77 1.04 13.03 5.83
CA THR A 77 -0.42 13.27 5.81
C THR A 77 -0.84 14.04 4.55
N PHE A 78 -0.03 15.02 4.13
CA PHE A 78 -0.24 15.77 2.90
C PHE A 78 -0.16 14.87 1.66
N MET A 79 0.88 14.02 1.58
CA MET A 79 0.99 13.04 0.51
C MET A 79 -0.17 12.04 0.54
N GLY A 80 -0.59 11.57 1.71
CA GLY A 80 -1.77 10.72 1.86
C GLY A 80 -3.04 11.38 1.29
N ALA A 81 -3.27 12.67 1.55
CA ALA A 81 -4.40 13.41 1.00
C ALA A 81 -4.34 13.52 -0.54
N ILE A 82 -3.15 13.72 -1.11
CA ILE A 82 -2.93 13.72 -2.57
C ILE A 82 -3.30 12.36 -3.18
N ILE A 83 -2.94 11.25 -2.52
CA ILE A 83 -3.27 9.91 -3.02
C ILE A 83 -4.79 9.68 -3.00
N VAL A 84 -5.48 10.09 -1.93
CA VAL A 84 -6.95 10.01 -1.86
C VAL A 84 -7.61 10.86 -2.95
N PHE A 85 -7.11 12.07 -3.19
CA PHE A 85 -7.58 12.91 -4.29
C PHE A 85 -7.33 12.25 -5.66
N ASN A 86 -6.18 11.61 -5.85
CA ASN A 86 -5.89 10.86 -7.08
C ASN A 86 -6.84 9.65 -7.26
N LEU A 87 -7.23 8.98 -6.17
CA LEU A 87 -8.24 7.92 -6.23
C LEU A 87 -9.60 8.47 -6.68
N PHE A 88 -10.02 9.64 -6.18
CA PHE A 88 -11.24 10.28 -6.64
C PHE A 88 -11.19 10.62 -8.13
N LEU A 89 -10.08 11.18 -8.61
CA LEU A 89 -9.89 11.45 -10.03
C LEU A 89 -9.94 10.17 -10.87
N MET A 90 -9.39 9.07 -10.38
CA MET A 90 -9.44 7.78 -11.06
C MET A 90 -10.87 7.22 -11.17
N VAL A 91 -11.68 7.37 -10.12
CA VAL A 91 -13.10 7.01 -10.16
C VAL A 91 -13.82 7.86 -11.21
N PHE A 92 -13.56 9.16 -11.24
CA PHE A 92 -14.14 10.07 -12.23
C PHE A 92 -13.69 9.76 -13.66
N GLU A 93 -12.41 9.46 -13.88
CA GLU A 93 -11.85 8.98 -15.15
C GLU A 93 -12.56 7.72 -15.63
N THR A 94 -12.82 6.78 -14.72
CA THR A 94 -13.52 5.52 -15.04
C THR A 94 -15.00 5.75 -15.37
N ASP A 95 -15.67 6.67 -14.67
CA ASP A 95 -17.08 7.01 -14.91
C ASP A 95 -17.28 7.70 -16.28
N GLN A 96 -16.38 8.63 -16.63
CA GLN A 96 -16.31 9.25 -17.96
C GLN A 96 -16.15 8.20 -19.06
N ASP A 97 -15.20 7.29 -18.89
CA ASP A 97 -14.94 6.20 -19.84
C ASP A 97 -16.12 5.21 -19.94
N ALA A 98 -16.86 4.98 -18.83
CA ALA A 98 -18.05 4.13 -18.83
C ALA A 98 -19.20 4.75 -19.64
N GLY A 99 -19.30 6.09 -19.68
CA GLY A 99 -20.26 6.83 -20.49
C GLY A 99 -20.12 6.58 -22.00
N CYS A 100 -19.02 6.00 -22.47
CA CYS A 100 -18.83 5.61 -23.87
C CYS A 100 -19.62 4.35 -24.30
N TYR A 101 -20.27 3.65 -23.37
CA TYR A 101 -21.06 2.45 -23.68
C TYR A 101 -22.58 2.71 -23.67
N PRO A 102 -23.35 2.17 -24.64
CA PRO A 102 -22.91 1.32 -25.75
C PRO A 102 -22.22 2.12 -26.87
N LEU A 103 -21.20 1.52 -27.48
CA LEU A 103 -20.51 2.10 -28.64
C LEU A 103 -21.47 2.08 -29.85
N PRO A 104 -21.73 3.22 -30.51
CA PRO A 104 -22.45 3.25 -31.79
C PRO A 104 -21.77 2.36 -32.83
N ASP A 105 -22.58 1.69 -33.68
CA ASP A 105 -22.09 0.78 -34.72
C ASP A 105 -20.98 1.44 -35.57
N GLY A 106 -19.80 0.82 -35.58
CA GLY A 106 -18.63 1.27 -36.34
C GLY A 106 -17.73 2.29 -35.65
N THR A 107 -18.06 2.76 -34.44
CA THR A 107 -17.17 3.67 -33.67
C THR A 107 -16.28 2.88 -32.72
N GLU A 108 -14.97 3.10 -32.81
CA GLU A 108 -14.01 2.53 -31.86
C GLU A 108 -14.03 3.32 -30.55
N PHE A 109 -13.73 2.64 -29.43
CA PHE A 109 -13.58 3.28 -28.12
C PHE A 109 -12.56 4.44 -28.13
N GLU A 110 -11.64 4.46 -29.12
CA GLU A 110 -10.67 5.55 -29.34
C GLU A 110 -11.26 6.90 -29.75
N GLN A 111 -12.42 6.88 -30.39
CA GLN A 111 -13.02 8.07 -30.98
C GLN A 111 -14.16 8.64 -30.14
N CYS A 112 -14.36 8.12 -28.92
CA CYS A 112 -15.41 8.56 -28.01
C CYS A 112 -15.11 9.96 -27.43
N ALA A 113 -16.02 10.91 -27.62
CA ALA A 113 -15.86 12.30 -27.15
C ALA A 113 -15.82 12.44 -25.62
N THR A 114 -16.43 11.53 -24.88
CA THR A 114 -16.45 11.51 -23.40
C THR A 114 -15.29 10.72 -22.80
N ARG A 115 -14.34 10.24 -23.61
CA ARG A 115 -13.15 9.55 -23.11
C ARG A 115 -12.35 10.47 -22.22
N ALA A 116 -11.97 9.97 -21.04
CA ALA A 116 -11.25 10.73 -20.05
C ALA A 116 -9.88 11.24 -20.53
N ASP A 117 -9.16 10.45 -21.33
CA ASP A 117 -7.89 10.85 -21.93
C ASP A 117 -8.03 12.06 -22.89
N LEU A 118 -9.22 12.44 -23.36
CA LEU A 118 -9.43 13.64 -24.20
C LEU A 118 -9.75 14.90 -23.38
N VAL A 119 -10.09 14.75 -22.10
CA VAL A 119 -10.49 15.85 -21.23
C VAL A 119 -9.24 16.57 -20.72
N GLY A 120 -8.93 17.74 -21.30
CA GLY A 120 -7.67 18.44 -21.05
C GLY A 120 -7.37 18.78 -19.58
N TRP A 121 -8.37 19.17 -18.79
CA TRP A 121 -8.14 19.46 -17.36
C TRP A 121 -7.77 18.20 -16.56
N LEU A 122 -8.30 17.04 -16.95
CA LEU A 122 -8.03 15.77 -16.29
C LEU A 122 -6.61 15.29 -16.60
N GLN A 123 -6.16 15.47 -17.86
CA GLN A 123 -4.76 15.24 -18.24
C GLN A 123 -3.80 16.11 -17.43
N ILE A 124 -4.08 17.42 -17.33
CA ILE A 124 -3.25 18.36 -16.56
C ILE A 124 -3.18 17.93 -15.09
N ALA A 125 -4.31 17.58 -14.48
CA ALA A 125 -4.35 17.09 -13.11
C ALA A 125 -3.51 15.81 -12.92
N ASN A 126 -3.63 14.84 -13.84
CA ASN A 126 -2.85 13.60 -13.81
C ASN A 126 -1.33 13.84 -13.96
N VAL A 127 -0.93 14.80 -14.81
CA VAL A 127 0.47 15.22 -14.97
C VAL A 127 0.98 15.89 -13.70
N LEU A 128 0.21 16.82 -13.12
CA LEU A 128 0.59 17.52 -11.88
C LEU A 128 0.79 16.53 -10.73
N LEU A 129 -0.09 15.54 -10.60
CA LEU A 129 0.05 14.49 -9.59
C LEU A 129 1.31 13.65 -9.81
N LEU A 130 1.60 13.27 -11.06
CA LEU A 130 2.84 12.56 -11.40
C LEU A 130 4.08 13.38 -11.03
N VAL A 131 4.08 14.68 -11.29
CA VAL A 131 5.18 15.58 -10.91
C VAL A 131 5.33 15.63 -9.38
N LEU A 132 4.24 15.75 -8.62
CA LEU A 132 4.28 15.75 -7.16
C LEU A 132 4.86 14.45 -6.59
N TYR A 133 4.46 13.29 -7.11
CA TYR A 133 5.04 12.00 -6.71
C TYR A 133 6.52 11.89 -7.12
N THR A 134 6.90 12.43 -8.27
CA THR A 134 8.30 12.47 -8.71
C THR A 134 9.15 13.30 -7.74
N LEU A 135 8.66 14.47 -7.31
CA LEU A 135 9.34 15.32 -6.33
C LEU A 135 9.48 14.61 -4.98
N GLU A 136 8.44 13.92 -4.52
CA GLU A 136 8.49 13.09 -3.30
C GLU A 136 9.61 12.05 -3.39
N VAL A 137 9.64 11.27 -4.48
CA VAL A 137 10.63 10.22 -4.68
C VAL A 137 12.04 10.80 -4.77
N ILE A 138 12.25 11.90 -5.50
CA ILE A 138 13.56 12.59 -5.57
C ILE A 138 14.01 13.05 -4.18
N ALA A 139 13.11 13.64 -3.39
CA ALA A 139 13.43 14.09 -2.03
C ALA A 139 13.79 12.92 -1.12
N ARG A 140 13.05 11.80 -1.17
CA ARG A 140 13.36 10.56 -0.44
C ARG A 140 14.69 9.96 -0.92
N THR A 141 14.97 9.98 -2.23
CA THR A 141 16.24 9.52 -2.82
C THR A 141 17.43 10.29 -2.24
N TYR A 142 17.31 11.61 -2.15
CA TYR A 142 18.37 12.47 -1.64
C TYR A 142 18.70 12.18 -0.16
N VAL A 143 17.67 11.82 0.62
CA VAL A 143 17.79 11.49 2.04
C VAL A 143 18.36 10.07 2.23
N GLU A 144 17.76 9.05 1.63
CA GLU A 144 18.06 7.63 1.91
C GLU A 144 19.20 7.05 1.03
N ARG A 145 19.50 7.66 -0.12
CA ARG A 145 20.52 7.20 -1.08
C ARG A 145 20.34 5.72 -1.42
N MET A 146 21.34 4.88 -1.12
CA MET A 146 21.35 3.44 -1.46
C MET A 146 20.45 2.61 -0.54
N ALA A 147 20.07 3.12 0.64
CA ALA A 147 19.18 2.40 1.56
C ALA A 147 17.76 2.23 1.00
N ILE A 148 17.42 2.98 -0.07
CA ILE A 148 16.09 2.97 -0.68
C ILE A 148 15.74 1.61 -1.31
N PHE A 149 16.74 0.88 -1.81
CA PHE A 149 16.57 -0.46 -2.38
C PHE A 149 16.34 -1.55 -1.33
N SER A 150 16.54 -1.25 -0.04
CA SER A 150 16.24 -2.20 1.02
C SER A 150 14.76 -2.22 1.40
N ASN A 151 14.01 -1.17 1.07
CA ASN A 151 12.61 -1.03 1.44
C ASN A 151 11.71 -1.27 0.23
N TYR A 152 10.97 -2.39 0.24
CA TYR A 152 10.03 -2.76 -0.80
C TYR A 152 9.02 -1.64 -1.12
N TRP A 153 8.61 -0.88 -0.11
CA TRP A 153 7.68 0.22 -0.30
C TRP A 153 8.28 1.37 -1.09
N ASN A 154 9.58 1.63 -0.95
CA ASN A 154 10.23 2.69 -1.71
C ASN A 154 10.47 2.25 -3.16
N ILE A 155 10.79 0.98 -3.39
CA ILE A 155 10.89 0.39 -4.74
C ILE A 155 9.56 0.50 -5.48
N LEU A 156 8.44 0.21 -4.81
CA LEU A 156 7.11 0.31 -5.39
C LEU A 156 6.81 1.75 -5.86
N ASP A 157 7.23 2.77 -5.11
CA ASP A 157 7.05 4.17 -5.53
C ASP A 157 7.85 4.51 -6.78
N TYR A 158 9.10 4.06 -6.85
CA TYR A 158 9.90 4.23 -8.07
C TYR A 158 9.27 3.54 -9.26
N ALA A 159 8.74 2.32 -9.07
CA ALA A 159 8.07 1.60 -10.14
C ALA A 159 6.83 2.39 -10.62
N ILE A 160 6.04 2.93 -9.70
CA ILE A 160 4.86 3.74 -10.03
C ILE A 160 5.23 5.02 -10.80
N VAL A 161 6.22 5.77 -10.31
CA VAL A 161 6.68 7.00 -10.97
C VAL A 161 7.29 6.67 -12.34
N GLY A 162 8.14 5.65 -12.41
CA GLY A 162 8.78 5.18 -13.64
C GLY A 162 7.77 4.72 -14.70
N MET A 163 6.78 3.90 -14.31
CA MET A 163 5.69 3.50 -15.20
C MET A 163 4.87 4.71 -15.66
N GLY A 164 4.64 5.70 -14.79
CA GLY A 164 3.96 6.93 -15.14
C GLY A 164 4.64 7.73 -16.26
N TRP A 165 5.93 7.98 -16.10
CA TRP A 165 6.74 8.65 -17.13
C TRP A 165 6.85 7.82 -18.41
N LEU A 166 7.03 6.50 -18.28
CA LEU A 166 7.09 5.58 -19.41
C LEU A 166 5.78 5.62 -20.22
N THR A 167 4.63 5.71 -19.54
CA THR A 167 3.32 5.83 -20.20
C THR A 167 3.25 7.09 -21.07
N MET A 168 3.63 8.26 -20.52
CA MET A 168 3.63 9.52 -21.29
C MET A 168 4.58 9.47 -22.49
N VAL A 169 5.75 8.86 -22.34
CA VAL A 169 6.70 8.72 -23.45
C VAL A 169 6.12 7.80 -24.51
N VAL A 170 5.64 6.61 -24.13
CA VAL A 170 5.14 5.59 -25.07
C VAL A 170 3.90 6.06 -25.84
N GLU A 171 2.98 6.78 -25.19
CA GLU A 171 1.79 7.36 -25.84
C GLU A 171 2.15 8.30 -27.01
N ASN A 172 3.31 8.95 -26.95
CA ASN A 172 3.78 9.82 -28.04
C ASN A 172 4.44 9.05 -29.20
N PHE A 173 4.86 7.80 -28.99
CA PHE A 173 5.65 7.04 -29.98
C PHE A 173 4.93 5.80 -30.56
N VAL A 174 4.00 5.16 -29.84
CA VAL A 174 3.42 3.87 -30.26
C VAL A 174 1.94 3.74 -29.88
N ASN A 175 1.08 3.56 -30.88
CA ASN A 175 -0.38 3.37 -30.74
C ASN A 175 -0.79 1.88 -30.65
N LEU A 176 -0.16 1.08 -29.78
CA LEU A 176 -0.45 -0.36 -29.72
C LEU A 176 -0.61 -0.88 -28.28
N SER A 177 -1.35 -1.98 -28.16
CA SER A 177 -1.86 -2.75 -27.00
C SER A 177 -1.10 -2.68 -25.65
N PHE A 178 0.18 -2.32 -25.61
CA PHE A 178 0.93 -2.02 -24.39
C PHE A 178 0.32 -0.88 -23.56
N LEU A 179 -0.37 0.07 -24.21
CA LEU A 179 -1.12 1.13 -23.53
C LEU A 179 -2.09 0.58 -22.48
N ARG A 180 -2.67 -0.61 -22.71
CA ARG A 180 -3.61 -1.23 -21.77
C ARG A 180 -2.95 -1.64 -20.45
N ILE A 181 -1.71 -2.11 -20.48
CA ILE A 181 -0.94 -2.48 -19.28
C ILE A 181 -0.55 -1.21 -18.51
N PHE A 182 -0.16 -0.16 -19.22
CA PHE A 182 0.16 1.14 -18.62
C PHE A 182 -1.05 1.80 -17.96
N ARG A 183 -2.26 1.65 -18.53
CA ARG A 183 -3.50 2.08 -17.88
C ARG A 183 -3.72 1.41 -16.53
N ILE A 184 -3.47 0.10 -16.44
CA ILE A 184 -3.57 -0.65 -15.17
C ILE A 184 -2.50 -0.19 -14.18
N ALA A 185 -1.31 0.21 -14.64
CA ALA A 185 -0.29 0.77 -13.76
C ALA A 185 -0.72 2.08 -13.08
N ARG A 186 -1.63 2.86 -13.67
CA ARG A 186 -2.26 4.01 -12.99
C ARG A 186 -3.11 3.55 -11.80
N LEU A 187 -3.77 2.39 -11.87
CA LEU A 187 -4.52 1.80 -10.74
C LEU A 187 -3.61 1.42 -9.56
N LEU A 188 -2.34 1.07 -9.83
CA LEU A 188 -1.36 0.82 -8.76
C LEU A 188 -1.07 2.07 -7.92
N ARG A 189 -1.28 3.29 -8.45
CA ARG A 189 -1.23 4.53 -7.67
C ARG A 189 -2.30 4.56 -6.58
N ALA A 190 -3.54 4.16 -6.92
CA ALA A 190 -4.61 4.04 -5.93
C ALA A 190 -4.31 2.95 -4.89
N ALA A 191 -3.64 1.87 -5.27
CA ALA A 191 -3.22 0.84 -4.33
C ALA A 191 -2.26 1.36 -3.24
N ARG A 192 -1.55 2.49 -3.48
CA ARG A 192 -0.74 3.17 -2.44
C ARG A 192 -1.58 3.63 -1.24
N VAL A 193 -2.86 3.94 -1.39
CA VAL A 193 -3.74 4.31 -0.25
C VAL A 193 -3.75 3.20 0.80
N LEU A 194 -3.83 1.95 0.34
CA LEU A 194 -3.90 0.77 1.21
C LEU A 194 -2.65 0.59 2.08
N ILE A 195 -1.53 1.18 1.65
CA ILE A 195 -0.22 1.08 2.28
C ILE A 195 0.08 2.34 3.10
N SER A 196 -0.39 3.50 2.61
CA SER A 196 -0.15 4.80 3.23
C SER A 196 -0.93 5.00 4.53
N ILE A 197 -2.08 4.33 4.69
CA ILE A 197 -2.90 4.39 5.91
C ILE A 197 -2.52 3.23 6.84
N ARG A 198 -2.29 3.54 8.13
CA ARG A 198 -1.78 2.59 9.13
C ARG A 198 -2.70 1.42 9.32
N GLU A 199 -3.98 1.73 9.45
CA GLU A 199 -5.05 0.79 9.69
C GLU A 199 -5.15 -0.18 8.51
N PHE A 200 -5.12 0.32 7.26
CA PHE A 200 -5.14 -0.53 6.08
C PHE A 200 -3.87 -1.37 5.94
N TYR A 201 -2.70 -0.83 6.23
CA TYR A 201 -1.46 -1.60 6.24
C TYR A 201 -1.51 -2.76 7.25
N LEU A 202 -2.00 -2.52 8.46
CA LEU A 202 -2.15 -3.56 9.49
C LEU A 202 -3.16 -4.63 9.04
N LEU A 203 -4.26 -4.22 8.40
CA LEU A 203 -5.22 -5.14 7.82
C LEU A 203 -4.59 -5.97 6.70
N MET A 204 -3.89 -5.34 5.75
CA MET A 204 -3.24 -6.02 4.63
C MET A 204 -2.17 -7.00 5.10
N THR A 205 -1.33 -6.60 6.06
CA THR A 205 -0.32 -7.52 6.64
C THR A 205 -0.96 -8.68 7.38
N GLY A 206 -2.08 -8.46 8.08
CA GLY A 206 -2.89 -9.53 8.66
C GLY A 206 -3.46 -10.48 7.61
N VAL A 207 -4.02 -9.94 6.53
CA VAL A 207 -4.52 -10.72 5.38
C VAL A 207 -3.40 -11.58 4.80
N VAL A 208 -2.26 -10.97 4.45
CA VAL A 208 -1.09 -11.67 3.90
C VAL A 208 -0.58 -12.76 4.86
N SER A 209 -0.54 -12.47 6.16
CA SER A 209 -0.15 -13.46 7.18
C SER A 209 -1.09 -14.68 7.19
N SER A 210 -2.39 -14.44 7.04
CA SER A 210 -3.39 -15.51 7.00
C SER A 210 -3.44 -16.29 5.67
N MET A 211 -2.88 -15.75 4.57
CA MET A 211 -2.94 -16.39 3.25
C MET A 211 -2.34 -17.79 3.24
N ARG A 212 -1.26 -18.03 3.99
CA ARG A 212 -0.66 -19.38 4.10
C ARG A 212 -1.65 -20.37 4.71
N ALA A 213 -2.33 -19.98 5.79
CA ALA A 213 -3.32 -20.82 6.44
C ALA A 213 -4.53 -21.07 5.53
N VAL A 214 -5.02 -20.02 4.85
CA VAL A 214 -6.11 -20.13 3.86
C VAL A 214 -5.74 -21.07 2.72
N PHE A 215 -4.50 -20.99 2.21
CA PHE A 215 -4.03 -21.87 1.13
C PHE A 215 -4.04 -23.34 1.54
N PHE A 216 -3.49 -23.68 2.71
CA PHE A 216 -3.53 -25.06 3.21
C PHE A 216 -4.95 -25.52 3.54
N GLY A 217 -5.79 -24.63 4.09
CA GLY A 217 -7.20 -24.91 4.32
C GLY A 217 -7.96 -25.18 3.03
N ALA A 218 -7.71 -24.39 1.98
CA ALA A 218 -8.30 -24.59 0.65
C ALA A 218 -7.87 -25.92 0.02
N LEU A 219 -6.60 -26.30 0.15
CA LEU A 219 -6.10 -27.60 -0.32
C LEU A 219 -6.77 -28.77 0.40
N LEU A 220 -6.97 -28.65 1.71
CA LEU A 220 -7.66 -29.66 2.52
C LEU A 220 -9.13 -29.75 2.10
N LEU A 221 -9.83 -28.61 1.98
CA LEU A 221 -11.22 -28.57 1.54
C LEU A 221 -11.36 -29.21 0.16
N LEU A 222 -10.50 -28.85 -0.81
CA LEU A 222 -10.47 -29.42 -2.15
C LEU A 222 -10.30 -30.95 -2.09
N THR A 223 -9.41 -31.44 -1.24
CA THR A 223 -9.20 -32.88 -1.05
C THR A 223 -10.46 -33.56 -0.53
N VAL A 224 -11.06 -33.04 0.54
CA VAL A 224 -12.26 -33.62 1.17
C VAL A 224 -13.45 -33.57 0.21
N THR A 225 -13.67 -32.46 -0.49
CA THR A 225 -14.74 -32.35 -1.48
C THR A 225 -14.54 -33.30 -2.65
N THR A 226 -13.28 -33.54 -3.06
CA THR A 226 -12.98 -34.52 -4.11
C THR A 226 -13.28 -35.95 -3.66
N LEU A 227 -12.97 -36.32 -2.41
CA LEU A 227 -13.32 -37.63 -1.86
C LEU A 227 -14.84 -37.84 -1.84
N TRP A 228 -15.60 -36.84 -1.38
CA TRP A 228 -17.07 -36.89 -1.43
C TRP A 228 -17.62 -36.96 -2.85
N ALA A 229 -17.00 -36.25 -3.79
CA ALA A 229 -17.38 -36.34 -5.21
C ALA A 229 -17.16 -37.75 -5.77
N ILE A 230 -16.05 -38.42 -5.43
CA ILE A 230 -15.79 -39.81 -5.85
C ILE A 230 -16.85 -40.76 -5.28
N VAL A 231 -17.16 -40.65 -3.99
CA VAL A 231 -18.20 -41.46 -3.34
C VAL A 231 -19.56 -41.22 -3.98
N ALA A 232 -19.91 -39.96 -4.25
CA ALA A 232 -21.15 -39.60 -4.93
C ALA A 232 -21.20 -40.22 -6.33
N VAL A 233 -20.12 -40.18 -7.11
CA VAL A 233 -20.07 -40.87 -8.40
C VAL A 233 -20.24 -42.38 -8.23
N GLN A 234 -19.55 -43.02 -7.30
CA GLN A 234 -19.64 -44.48 -7.13
C GLN A 234 -21.04 -44.95 -6.70
N ILE A 235 -21.74 -44.17 -5.88
CA ILE A 235 -23.05 -44.55 -5.31
C ILE A 235 -24.22 -44.01 -6.12
N VAL A 236 -24.19 -42.72 -6.48
CA VAL A 236 -25.31 -42.03 -7.12
C VAL A 236 -25.34 -42.30 -8.63
N HIS A 237 -24.18 -42.40 -9.28
CA HIS A 237 -24.13 -42.67 -10.73
C HIS A 237 -24.86 -43.96 -11.14
N PRO A 238 -24.65 -45.14 -10.53
CA PRO A 238 -25.35 -46.35 -10.95
C PRO A 238 -26.87 -46.26 -10.73
N VAL A 239 -27.31 -45.62 -9.65
CA VAL A 239 -28.75 -45.36 -9.40
C VAL A 239 -29.30 -44.47 -10.50
N ASN A 240 -28.65 -43.32 -10.76
CA ASN A 240 -29.08 -42.37 -11.79
C ASN A 240 -29.10 -42.98 -13.20
N ALA A 241 -28.12 -43.83 -13.52
CA ALA A 241 -28.05 -44.53 -14.81
C ALA A 241 -29.15 -45.58 -15.00
N SER A 242 -29.73 -46.10 -13.91
CA SER A 242 -30.83 -47.07 -13.96
C SER A 242 -32.23 -46.44 -14.01
N ILE A 243 -32.34 -45.12 -13.82
CA ILE A 243 -33.62 -44.41 -13.92
C ILE A 243 -34.02 -44.30 -15.39
N GLN A 244 -35.13 -44.95 -15.75
CA GLN A 244 -35.79 -44.73 -17.04
C GLN A 244 -36.65 -43.48 -16.97
N TYR A 245 -36.23 -42.42 -17.66
CA TYR A 245 -37.02 -41.21 -17.81
C TYR A 245 -38.15 -41.48 -18.82
N THR A 246 -39.35 -41.81 -18.32
CA THR A 246 -40.52 -42.13 -19.14
C THR A 246 -41.01 -40.95 -20.00
N TYR A 247 -40.65 -39.71 -19.61
CA TYR A 247 -40.94 -38.49 -20.36
C TYR A 247 -39.70 -37.60 -20.37
N CYS A 248 -38.76 -37.86 -21.28
CA CYS A 248 -37.62 -36.99 -21.51
C CYS A 248 -37.78 -36.24 -22.84
N GLU A 249 -38.34 -35.02 -22.81
CA GLU A 249 -38.54 -34.17 -24.02
C GLU A 249 -37.23 -33.71 -24.69
N ARG A 250 -36.07 -33.91 -24.04
CA ARG A 250 -34.74 -33.47 -24.51
C ARG A 250 -33.69 -34.58 -24.61
N CYS A 251 -34.05 -35.84 -24.35
CA CYS A 251 -33.15 -36.96 -24.59
C CYS A 251 -33.17 -37.25 -26.09
N ASN A 252 -32.24 -36.62 -26.82
CA ASN A 252 -32.06 -36.87 -28.24
C ASN A 252 -31.62 -38.34 -28.46
N GLN A 253 -32.10 -38.95 -29.56
CA GLN A 253 -31.70 -40.28 -30.01
C GLN A 253 -30.18 -40.43 -30.10
#